data_AF-Q0ANU9-F1
#
_entry.id   AF-Q0ANU9-F1
#
_cell.length_a   1.000
_cell.length_b   1.000
_cell.length_c   1.000
_cell.angle_alpha   90.00
_cell.angle_beta   90.00
_cell.angle_gamma   90.00
#
_symmetry.space_group_name_H-M   'P 1'
#
loop_
_entity.id
_entity.type
_entity.pdbx_description
1 polymer ?
#
loop_
_entity_poly.entity_id
_entity_poly.type
_entity_poly.pdbx_seq_one_letter_code
_entity_poly.pdbx_strand_id
1 'polypeptide(L)'
;MNPIALILPNHRASVSAFVLGLVILMSLDALRLAFGSAPVPGFVPLLAIWFVCYSLFANRRRHAGRDVGLAFLPPVLAILAKGVGAAVGFGMQIFDAMLEFAADQGVDTSDQIAFNEALADPGFQPAFQSWLEADQERLMAMMQAGAWPSFIGFWLVLGVFAIWFATLQRNGSAAAQS
;
A
#
# COMPACT_ATOMS: atom_id res chain seq x y z
N MET A 1 -3.99 11.83 -27.43
CA MET A 1 -3.74 10.58 -26.67
C MET A 1 -5.03 9.79 -26.59
N ASN A 2 -5.00 8.47 -26.77
CA ASN A 2 -6.20 7.65 -26.61
C ASN A 2 -6.42 7.37 -25.10
N PRO A 3 -7.52 7.83 -24.48
CA PRO A 3 -7.77 7.63 -23.04
C PRO A 3 -7.90 6.14 -22.66
N ILE A 4 -8.25 5.28 -23.62
CA ILE A 4 -8.32 3.82 -23.44
C ILE A 4 -6.94 3.23 -23.10
N ALA A 5 -5.86 3.89 -23.51
CA ALA A 5 -4.49 3.49 -23.18
C ALA A 5 -4.13 3.61 -21.68
N LEU A 6 -4.98 4.28 -20.89
CA LEU A 6 -4.82 4.36 -19.43
C LEU A 6 -5.46 3.14 -18.72
N ILE A 7 -6.40 2.45 -19.37
CA ILE A 7 -7.27 1.46 -18.72
C ILE A 7 -6.98 0.04 -19.25
N LEU A 8 -6.69 -0.12 -20.55
CA LEU A 8 -6.54 -1.46 -21.16
C LEU A 8 -5.09 -1.76 -21.55
N PRO A 9 -4.59 -3.00 -21.33
CA PRO A 9 -3.19 -3.38 -21.51
C PRO A 9 -2.78 -3.63 -22.97
N ASN A 10 -3.39 -2.98 -23.96
CA ASN A 10 -3.13 -3.23 -25.39
C ASN A 10 -2.71 -1.98 -26.20
N HIS A 11 -2.27 -0.93 -25.52
CA HIS A 11 -1.94 0.34 -26.16
C HIS A 11 -0.49 0.74 -25.90
N ARG A 12 -0.03 1.77 -26.62
CA ARG A 12 1.28 2.38 -26.40
C ARG A 12 1.08 3.64 -25.57
N ALA A 13 1.71 3.70 -24.39
CA ALA A 13 1.65 4.88 -23.51
C ALA A 13 2.97 5.67 -23.58
N SER A 14 2.88 6.99 -23.84
CA SER A 14 4.02 7.90 -23.67
C SER A 14 4.42 7.98 -22.19
N VAL A 15 5.63 8.47 -21.91
CA VAL A 15 6.11 8.64 -20.53
C VAL A 15 5.16 9.53 -19.72
N SER A 16 4.73 10.66 -20.29
CA SER A 16 3.78 11.58 -19.66
C SER A 16 2.44 10.92 -19.35
N ALA A 17 1.90 10.13 -20.29
CA ALA A 17 0.65 9.39 -20.10
C ALA A 17 0.76 8.37 -18.97
N PHE A 18 1.87 7.65 -18.93
CA PHE A 18 2.16 6.64 -17.92
C PHE A 18 2.25 7.25 -16.53
N VAL A 19 3.06 8.30 -16.35
CA VAL A 19 3.22 9.00 -15.07
C VAL A 19 1.90 9.65 -14.63
N LEU A 20 1.21 10.35 -15.54
CA LEU A 20 -0.07 10.97 -15.24
C LEU A 20 -1.12 9.93 -14.83
N GLY A 21 -1.17 8.79 -15.51
CA GLY A 21 -2.08 7.69 -15.16
C GLY A 21 -1.82 7.17 -13.74
N LEU A 22 -0.56 7.01 -13.35
CA LEU A 22 -0.20 6.59 -12.00
C LEU A 22 -0.56 7.64 -10.94
N VAL A 23 -0.31 8.92 -11.21
CA VAL A 23 -0.67 10.02 -10.28
C VAL A 23 -2.18 10.10 -10.08
N ILE A 24 -2.96 10.04 -11.16
CA ILE A 24 -4.43 10.03 -11.08
C ILE A 24 -4.89 8.82 -10.25
N LEU A 25 -4.34 7.64 -10.51
CA LEU A 25 -4.72 6.43 -9.80
C LEU A 25 -4.34 6.48 -8.32
N MET A 26 -3.18 7.05 -7.99
CA MET A 26 -2.74 7.28 -6.61
C MET A 26 -3.68 8.24 -5.88
N SER A 27 -4.09 9.33 -6.52
CA SER A 27 -5.06 10.27 -5.96
C SER A 27 -6.42 9.61 -5.74
N LEU A 28 -6.90 8.82 -6.69
CA LEU A 28 -8.16 8.08 -6.54
C LEU A 28 -8.10 7.05 -5.41
N ASP A 29 -6.98 6.34 -5.25
CA ASP A 29 -6.79 5.41 -4.14
C ASP A 29 -6.71 6.12 -2.78
N ALA A 30 -6.06 7.29 -2.71
CA ALA A 30 -6.03 8.12 -1.51
C ALA A 30 -7.44 8.63 -1.13
N LEU A 31 -8.23 9.09 -2.11
CA LEU A 31 -9.63 9.47 -1.89
C LEU A 31 -10.46 8.27 -1.40
N ARG A 32 -10.31 7.10 -2.04
CA ARG A 32 -10.95 5.86 -1.59
C ARG A 32 -10.56 5.51 -0.15
N LEU A 33 -9.32 5.75 0.25
CA LEU A 33 -8.87 5.52 1.62
C LEU A 33 -9.53 6.49 2.61
N ALA A 34 -9.60 7.78 2.25
CA ALA A 34 -10.14 8.84 3.10
C ALA A 34 -11.67 8.75 3.28
N PHE A 35 -12.40 8.38 2.23
CA PHE A 35 -13.87 8.36 2.24
C PHE A 35 -14.46 6.94 2.38
N GLY A 36 -13.61 5.92 2.40
CA GLY A 36 -14.04 4.53 2.34
C GLY A 36 -14.54 4.13 0.94
N SER A 37 -15.03 2.88 0.82
CA SER A 37 -15.52 2.33 -0.45
C SER A 37 -17.00 1.94 -0.43
N ALA A 38 -17.73 2.19 0.67
CA ALA A 38 -19.12 1.77 0.80
C ALA A 38 -20.02 2.40 -0.28
N PRO A 39 -21.01 1.66 -0.84
CA PRO A 39 -21.40 0.29 -0.51
C PRO A 39 -20.54 -0.80 -1.19
N VAL A 40 -19.55 -0.42 -1.99
CA VAL A 40 -18.70 -1.36 -2.73
C VAL A 40 -17.72 -2.05 -1.77
N PRO A 41 -17.64 -3.40 -1.78
CA PRO A 41 -16.65 -4.12 -1.00
C PRO A 41 -15.23 -3.65 -1.31
N GLY A 42 -14.43 -3.36 -0.29
CA GLY A 42 -13.12 -2.70 -0.45
C GLY A 42 -12.10 -3.43 -1.33
N PHE A 43 -12.25 -4.75 -1.52
CA PHE A 43 -11.39 -5.52 -2.42
C PHE A 43 -11.66 -5.22 -3.90
N VAL A 44 -12.86 -4.79 -4.27
CA VAL A 44 -13.23 -4.50 -5.67
C VAL A 44 -12.44 -3.30 -6.24
N PRO A 45 -12.45 -2.09 -5.62
CA PRO A 45 -11.67 -0.97 -6.12
C PRO A 45 -10.16 -1.27 -6.04
N LEU A 46 -9.73 -2.09 -5.08
CA LEU A 46 -8.35 -2.53 -4.96
C LEU A 46 -7.90 -3.39 -6.16
N LEU A 47 -8.72 -4.38 -6.56
CA LEU A 47 -8.47 -5.18 -7.77
C LEU A 47 -8.45 -4.29 -9.04
N ALA A 48 -9.34 -3.31 -9.12
CA ALA A 48 -9.36 -2.36 -10.22
C ALA A 48 -8.06 -1.54 -10.27
N ILE A 49 -7.58 -1.02 -9.14
CA ILE A 49 -6.29 -0.31 -9.05
C ILE A 49 -5.15 -1.21 -9.51
N TRP A 50 -5.08 -2.45 -9.03
CA TRP A 50 -4.02 -3.39 -9.43
C TRP A 50 -4.04 -3.68 -10.93
N PHE A 51 -5.23 -3.88 -11.50
CA PHE A 51 -5.39 -4.10 -12.93
C PHE A 51 -4.97 -2.87 -13.76
N VAL A 52 -5.34 -1.67 -13.34
CA VAL A 52 -4.96 -0.43 -14.04
C VAL A 52 -3.46 -0.18 -13.92
N CYS A 53 -2.86 -0.40 -12.75
CA CYS A 53 -1.41 -0.37 -12.58
C CYS A 53 -0.72 -1.30 -13.57
N TYR A 54 -1.10 -2.59 -13.58
CA TYR A 54 -0.57 -3.56 -14.54
C TYR A 54 -0.70 -3.07 -15.99
N SER A 55 -1.88 -2.56 -16.36
CA SER A 55 -2.14 -2.05 -17.71
C SER A 55 -1.21 -0.89 -18.09
N LEU A 56 -0.95 0.05 -17.17
CA LEU A 56 -0.03 1.17 -17.39
C LEU A 56 1.41 0.68 -17.59
N PHE A 57 1.91 -0.23 -16.74
CA PHE A 57 3.25 -0.81 -16.88
C PHE A 57 3.39 -1.64 -18.18
N ALA A 58 2.36 -2.42 -18.53
CA ALA A 58 2.32 -3.20 -19.76
C ALA A 58 2.36 -2.29 -21.00
N ASN A 59 1.55 -1.24 -21.03
CA ASN A 59 1.49 -0.29 -22.14
C ASN A 59 2.80 0.49 -22.29
N ARG A 60 3.48 0.82 -21.18
CA ARG A 60 4.78 1.50 -21.21
C ARG A 60 5.89 0.61 -21.78
N ARG A 61 5.90 -0.69 -21.43
CA ARG A 61 6.84 -1.67 -22.02
C ARG A 61 6.58 -1.91 -23.49
N ARG A 62 5.31 -2.03 -23.88
CA ARG A 62 4.92 -2.14 -25.29
C ARG A 62 5.35 -0.91 -26.09
N HIS A 63 5.23 0.29 -25.51
CA HIS A 63 5.75 1.52 -26.13
C HIS A 63 7.27 1.48 -26.31
N ALA A 64 8.01 0.89 -25.37
CA ALA A 64 9.45 0.67 -25.48
C ALA A 64 9.84 -0.46 -26.46
N GLY A 65 8.88 -1.22 -27.00
CA GLY A 65 9.15 -2.38 -27.87
C GLY A 65 9.70 -3.60 -27.12
N ARG A 66 9.35 -3.75 -25.83
CA ARG A 66 9.78 -4.86 -24.97
C ARG A 66 8.61 -5.79 -24.68
N ASP A 67 8.93 -7.05 -24.37
CA ASP A 67 7.94 -8.03 -23.92
C ASP A 67 7.21 -7.57 -22.64
N VAL A 68 5.92 -7.88 -22.56
CA VAL A 68 5.01 -7.45 -21.49
C VAL A 68 5.14 -8.32 -20.24
N GLY A 69 5.77 -9.50 -20.33
CA GLY A 69 5.91 -10.43 -19.20
C GLY A 69 6.38 -9.74 -17.92
N LEU A 70 7.43 -8.92 -17.96
CA LEU A 70 7.93 -8.24 -16.74
C LEU A 70 7.07 -7.06 -16.24
N ALA A 71 5.91 -6.77 -16.84
CA ALA A 71 5.01 -5.72 -16.39
C ALA A 71 4.21 -6.10 -15.13
N PHE A 72 4.11 -7.38 -14.78
CA PHE A 72 3.43 -7.80 -13.54
C PHE A 72 4.29 -7.57 -12.29
N LEU A 73 5.62 -7.45 -12.46
CA LEU A 73 6.56 -7.40 -11.34
C LEU A 73 6.29 -6.18 -10.43
N PRO A 74 6.13 -4.94 -10.94
CA PRO A 74 5.85 -3.79 -10.08
C PRO A 74 4.55 -3.94 -9.27
N PRO A 75 3.39 -4.28 -9.88
CA PRO A 75 2.17 -4.53 -9.12
C PRO A 75 2.32 -5.61 -8.04
N VAL A 76 2.95 -6.76 -8.34
CA VAL A 76 3.12 -7.85 -7.36
C VAL A 76 3.98 -7.42 -6.17
N LEU A 77 5.11 -6.77 -6.42
CA LEU A 77 5.98 -6.28 -5.35
C LEU A 77 5.32 -5.17 -4.54
N ALA A 78 4.54 -4.30 -5.17
CA ALA A 78 3.77 -3.28 -4.49
C ALA A 78 2.70 -3.88 -3.57
N ILE A 79 2.05 -4.98 -3.97
CA ILE A 79 1.08 -5.71 -3.12
C ILE A 79 1.79 -6.28 -1.88
N LEU A 80 2.98 -6.84 -2.02
CA LEU A 80 3.74 -7.31 -0.86
C LEU A 80 4.13 -6.17 0.07
N ALA A 81 4.62 -5.06 -0.48
CA ALA A 81 4.95 -3.86 0.30
C ALA A 81 3.72 -3.26 0.98
N LYS A 82 2.54 -3.35 0.35
CA LYS A 82 1.26 -2.97 0.93
C LYS A 82 0.94 -3.77 2.19
N GLY A 83 1.22 -5.08 2.18
CA GLY A 83 1.05 -5.96 3.34
C GLY A 83 2.02 -5.64 4.47
N VAL A 84 3.30 -5.39 4.14
CA VAL A 84 4.31 -4.95 5.13
C VAL A 84 3.92 -3.62 5.76
N GLY A 85 3.52 -2.64 4.95
CA GLY A 85 3.05 -1.34 5.45
C GLY A 85 1.85 -1.50 6.39
N ALA A 86 0.88 -2.34 6.04
CA ALA A 86 -0.25 -2.64 6.92
C ALA A 86 0.20 -3.23 8.26
N ALA A 87 1.09 -4.23 8.22
CA ALA A 87 1.62 -4.87 9.43
C ALA A 87 2.37 -3.88 10.34
N VAL A 88 3.14 -2.96 9.76
CA VAL A 88 3.80 -1.89 10.53
C VAL A 88 2.76 -0.98 11.21
N GLY A 89 1.75 -0.52 10.48
CA GLY A 89 0.69 0.32 11.05
C GLY A 89 -0.09 -0.36 12.16
N PHE A 90 -0.44 -1.64 11.99
CA PHE A 90 -1.06 -2.44 13.04
C PHE A 90 -0.14 -2.63 14.24
N GLY A 91 1.13 -2.95 14.02
CA GLY A 91 2.10 -3.14 15.09
C GLY A 91 2.28 -1.89 15.95
N MET A 92 2.37 -0.71 15.33
CA MET A 92 2.46 0.57 16.05
C MET A 92 1.23 0.81 16.91
N GLN A 93 0.02 0.63 16.36
CA GLN A 93 -1.20 0.85 17.13
C GLN A 93 -1.42 -0.19 18.23
N ILE A 94 -1.04 -1.45 18.01
CA ILE A 94 -1.07 -2.49 19.05
C ILE A 94 -0.15 -2.08 20.20
N PHE A 95 1.05 -1.59 19.88
CA PHE A 95 2.01 -1.14 20.89
C PHE A 95 1.48 0.05 21.70
N ASP A 96 0.93 1.06 21.03
CA ASP A 96 0.31 2.21 21.70
C ASP A 96 -0.85 1.78 22.60
N ALA A 97 -1.69 0.84 22.14
CA ALA A 97 -2.78 0.28 22.92
C ALA A 97 -2.30 -0.53 24.14
N MET A 98 -1.17 -1.25 24.03
CA MET A 98 -0.56 -1.95 25.17
C MET A 98 -0.04 -0.97 26.22
N LEU A 99 0.54 0.17 25.79
CA LEU A 99 0.97 1.22 26.72
C LEU A 99 -0.23 1.83 27.45
N GLU A 100 -1.30 2.14 26.73
CA GLU A 100 -2.54 2.66 27.33
C GLU A 100 -3.12 1.68 28.36
N PHE A 101 -3.26 0.40 27.98
CA PHE A 101 -3.76 -0.63 28.88
C PHE A 101 -2.88 -0.80 30.12
N ALA A 102 -1.55 -0.83 29.97
CA ALA A 102 -0.64 -0.97 31.10
C ALA A 102 -0.75 0.23 32.05
N ALA A 103 -0.87 1.45 31.53
CA ALA A 103 -1.09 2.64 32.32
C ALA A 103 -2.43 2.59 33.09
N ASP A 104 -3.49 2.09 32.46
CA ASP A 104 -4.80 1.89 33.12
C ASP A 104 -4.72 0.88 34.28
N GLN A 105 -3.83 -0.12 34.19
CA GLN A 105 -3.54 -1.07 35.27
C GLN A 105 -2.59 -0.51 36.34
N GLY A 106 -2.16 0.76 36.22
CA GLY A 106 -1.26 1.42 37.17
C GLY A 106 0.21 1.10 36.98
N VAL A 107 0.60 0.53 35.83
CA VAL A 107 2.01 0.31 35.47
C VAL A 107 2.63 1.62 35.02
N ASP A 108 3.82 1.95 35.53
CA ASP A 108 4.60 3.07 35.02
C ASP A 108 5.19 2.72 33.64
N THR A 109 4.57 3.24 32.58
CA THR A 109 4.99 3.00 31.20
C THR A 109 6.22 3.81 30.78
N SER A 110 6.67 4.75 31.62
CA SER A 110 7.92 5.48 31.42
C SER A 110 9.15 4.71 31.90
N ASP A 111 8.96 3.73 32.81
CA ASP A 111 9.98 2.78 33.23
C ASP A 111 9.92 1.52 32.36
N GLN A 112 10.94 1.35 31.52
CA GLN A 112 11.06 0.21 30.62
C GLN A 112 11.08 -1.14 31.37
N ILE A 113 11.62 -1.18 32.59
CA ILE A 113 11.69 -2.42 33.38
C ILE A 113 10.29 -2.79 33.87
N ALA A 114 9.58 -1.83 34.48
CA ALA A 114 8.22 -2.04 34.97
C ALA A 114 7.26 -2.46 33.85
N PHE A 115 7.35 -1.82 32.68
CA PHE A 115 6.55 -2.20 31.53
C PHE A 115 6.88 -3.62 31.02
N ASN A 116 8.16 -3.98 30.92
CA ASN A 116 8.55 -5.32 30.49
C ASN A 116 8.14 -6.40 31.49
N GLU A 117 8.18 -6.12 32.79
CA GLU A 117 7.69 -7.03 33.83
C GLU A 117 6.17 -7.24 33.71
N ALA A 118 5.40 -6.17 33.46
CA ALA A 118 3.97 -6.28 33.21
C ALA A 118 3.65 -7.10 31.95
N LEU A 119 4.40 -6.91 30.86
CA LEU A 119 4.23 -7.69 29.63
C LEU A 119 4.58 -9.18 29.80
N ALA A 120 5.48 -9.50 30.73
CA ALA A 120 5.88 -10.87 31.03
C ALA A 120 4.87 -11.61 31.93
N ASP A 121 3.91 -10.90 32.53
CA ASP A 121 2.85 -11.51 33.32
C ASP A 121 1.97 -12.43 32.42
N PRO A 122 1.82 -13.72 32.77
CA PRO A 122 0.96 -14.65 32.03
C PRO A 122 -0.49 -14.17 31.85
N GLY A 123 -0.99 -13.32 32.74
CA GLY A 123 -2.35 -12.75 32.69
C GLY A 123 -2.48 -11.51 31.81
N PHE A 124 -1.37 -10.88 31.41
CA PHE A 124 -1.41 -9.61 30.65
C PHE A 124 -2.06 -9.78 29.28
N GLN A 125 -1.62 -10.78 28.51
CA GLN A 125 -2.13 -10.99 27.14
C GLN A 125 -3.64 -11.31 27.11
N PRO A 126 -4.18 -12.24 27.93
CA PRO A 126 -5.62 -12.45 28.00
C PRO A 126 -6.40 -11.21 28.47
N ALA A 127 -5.88 -10.47 29.45
CA ALA A 127 -6.54 -9.26 29.95
C ALA A 127 -6.55 -8.13 28.91
N PHE A 128 -5.44 -7.94 28.19
CA PHE A 128 -5.33 -7.00 27.09
C PHE A 128 -6.30 -7.34 25.95
N GLN A 129 -6.40 -8.63 25.57
CA GLN A 129 -7.38 -9.08 24.58
C GLN A 129 -8.82 -8.79 25.02
N SER A 130 -9.16 -9.10 26.27
CA SER A 130 -10.48 -8.79 26.82
C SER A 130 -10.77 -7.29 26.86
N TRP A 131 -9.78 -6.47 27.19
CA TRP A 131 -9.87 -5.01 27.18
C TRP A 131 -10.07 -4.46 25.76
N LEU A 132 -9.45 -5.06 24.75
CA LEU A 132 -9.67 -4.71 23.34
C LEU A 132 -11.07 -5.09 22.86
N GLU A 133 -11.54 -6.29 23.19
CA GLU A 133 -12.85 -6.79 22.78
C GLU A 133 -14.01 -6.04 23.45
N ALA A 134 -13.77 -5.47 24.63
CA ALA A 134 -14.74 -4.65 25.35
C ALA A 134 -15.05 -3.31 24.65
N ASP A 135 -14.18 -2.84 23.76
CA ASP A 135 -14.33 -1.57 23.03
C ASP A 135 -14.24 -1.76 21.52
N GLN A 136 -15.41 -1.81 20.88
CA GLN A 136 -15.52 -1.98 19.44
C GLN A 136 -14.91 -0.79 18.67
N GLU A 137 -14.95 0.43 19.22
CA GLU A 137 -14.39 1.61 18.56
C GLU A 137 -12.87 1.53 18.53
N ARG A 138 -12.25 1.11 19.64
CA ARG A 138 -10.81 0.86 19.72
C ARG A 138 -10.36 -0.20 18.72
N LEU A 139 -11.09 -1.32 18.64
CA LEU A 139 -10.81 -2.39 17.68
C LEU A 139 -10.92 -1.90 16.23
N MET A 140 -11.94 -1.09 15.92
CA MET A 140 -12.11 -0.48 14.60
C MET A 140 -10.99 0.51 14.26
N ALA A 141 -10.56 1.34 15.22
CA ALA A 141 -9.45 2.27 15.04
C ALA A 141 -8.14 1.51 14.74
N MET A 142 -7.89 0.40 15.45
CA MET A 142 -6.75 -0.48 15.16
C MET A 142 -6.79 -1.07 13.77
N MET A 143 -7.94 -1.58 13.32
CA MET A 143 -8.08 -2.09 11.95
C MET A 143 -7.87 -1.01 10.87
N GLN A 144 -8.06 0.26 11.21
CA GLN A 144 -7.80 1.39 10.30
C GLN A 144 -6.36 1.89 10.37
N ALA A 145 -5.62 1.64 11.44
CA ALA A 145 -4.24 2.11 11.61
C ALA A 145 -3.29 1.61 10.51
N GLY A 146 -3.54 0.40 9.99
CA GLY A 146 -2.78 -0.16 8.86
C GLY A 146 -3.03 0.53 7.51
N ALA A 147 -4.10 1.31 7.37
CA ALA A 147 -4.59 1.81 6.08
C ALA A 147 -3.60 2.74 5.35
N TRP A 148 -3.11 3.77 6.05
CA TRP A 148 -2.17 4.76 5.50
C TRP A 148 -0.75 4.22 5.30
N PRO A 149 -0.13 3.54 6.28
CA PRO A 149 1.15 2.87 6.08
C PRO A 149 1.13 1.88 4.91
N SER A 150 0.03 1.13 4.75
CA SER A 150 -0.21 0.25 3.62
C SER A 150 -0.28 0.99 2.28
N PHE A 151 -0.98 2.12 2.21
CA PHE A 151 -1.03 2.99 1.03
C PHE A 151 0.36 3.49 0.66
N ILE A 152 1.12 3.99 1.63
CA ILE A 152 2.49 4.52 1.43
C ILE A 152 3.40 3.41 0.88
N GLY A 153 3.40 2.22 1.50
CA GLY A 153 4.21 1.09 1.05
C GLY A 153 3.92 0.68 -0.39
N PHE A 154 2.65 0.61 -0.76
CA PHE A 154 2.23 0.28 -2.14
C PHE A 154 2.75 1.31 -3.16
N TRP A 155 2.47 2.60 -2.91
CA TRP A 155 2.76 3.66 -3.88
C TRP A 155 4.23 4.03 -3.95
N LEU A 156 5.01 3.88 -2.86
CA LEU A 156 6.46 4.05 -2.89
C LEU A 156 7.12 3.04 -3.83
N VAL A 157 6.76 1.76 -3.74
CA VAL A 157 7.31 0.73 -4.63
C VAL A 157 6.93 1.00 -6.08
N LEU A 158 5.66 1.32 -6.35
CA LEU A 158 5.24 1.70 -7.70
C LEU A 158 5.95 2.96 -8.20
N GLY A 159 6.20 3.95 -7.35
CA GLY A 159 6.93 5.17 -7.69
C GLY A 159 8.36 4.88 -8.14
N VAL A 160 9.08 4.02 -7.40
CA VAL A 160 10.43 3.57 -7.78
C VAL A 160 10.42 2.89 -9.14
N PHE A 161 9.48 1.96 -9.37
CA PHE A 161 9.33 1.32 -10.67
C PHE A 161 8.87 2.28 -11.76
N ALA A 162 8.04 3.27 -11.44
CA ALA A 162 7.59 4.27 -12.41
C ALA A 162 8.77 5.10 -12.93
N ILE A 163 9.68 5.51 -12.05
CA ILE A 163 10.93 6.20 -12.44
C ILE A 163 11.74 5.30 -13.39
N TRP A 164 11.93 4.03 -13.03
CA TRP A 164 12.67 3.10 -13.88
C TRP A 164 12.00 2.85 -15.25
N PHE A 165 10.68 2.68 -15.29
CA PHE A 165 9.95 2.48 -16.55
C PHE A 165 9.89 3.76 -17.38
N ALA A 166 9.91 4.94 -16.76
CA ALA A 166 9.94 6.22 -17.46
C ALA A 166 11.22 6.37 -18.31
N THR A 167 12.36 5.85 -17.86
CA THR A 167 13.64 5.93 -18.59
C THR A 167 13.78 4.95 -19.77
N LEU A 168 12.84 4.01 -19.95
CA LEU A 168 12.91 3.00 -21.00
C LEU A 168 12.80 3.59 -22.41
N GLN A 169 13.91 3.71 -23.12
CA GLN A 169 13.89 4.14 -24.52
C GLN A 169 13.28 3.08 -25.44
N ARG A 170 12.76 3.50 -26.58
CA ARG A 170 12.19 2.61 -27.60
C ARG A 170 13.32 1.86 -28.28
N ASN A 171 13.24 0.52 -28.32
CA ASN A 171 14.17 -0.31 -29.09
C ASN A 171 14.16 0.18 -30.56
N GLY A 172 15.19 0.93 -30.95
CA GLY A 172 15.26 1.65 -32.23
C GLY A 172 15.94 3.01 -32.16
N SER A 173 15.94 3.71 -31.01
CA SER A 173 16.66 4.99 -30.87
C SER A 173 18.18 4.82 -30.75
N ALA A 174 18.65 3.64 -30.33
CA ALA A 174 20.08 3.31 -30.29
C ALA A 174 20.64 2.84 -31.65
N ALA A 175 19.78 2.42 -32.59
CA ALA A 175 20.19 1.93 -33.91
C ALA A 175 20.30 3.05 -34.98
N ALA A 176 19.88 4.28 -34.65
CA ALA A 176 20.00 5.44 -35.54
C ALA A 176 21.30 6.25 -35.33
N GLN A 177 22.26 5.70 -34.59
CA GLN A 177 23.57 6.32 -34.32
C GLN A 177 24.77 5.44 -34.71
N SER A 178 24.56 4.35 -35.44
CA SER A 178 25.65 3.54 -36.03
C SER A 178 25.65 3.65 -37.55
#